data_AF-A0A2T1DYE8-F1
#
_entry.id   AF-A0A2T1DYE8-F1
#
_cell.length_a   1.000
_cell.length_b   1.000
_cell.length_c   1.000
_cell.angle_alpha   90.00
_cell.angle_beta   90.00
_cell.angle_gamma   90.00
#
_symmetry.space_group_name_H-M   'P 1'
#
loop_
_entity.id
_entity.type
_entity.pdbx_description
1 polymer ?
#
loop_
_entity_poly.entity_id
_entity_poly.type
_entity_poly.pdbx_seq_one_letter_code
_entity_poly.pdbx_strand_id
1 'polypeptide(L)'
;MQLTYRGAHYEYTPGGTKAARESNVFRALRPTFNLRYRGSVYAVDPNAEPSLPVSQPPAQLVYRGTAYSLNGWTKPVAAVQATSSVLSNTARFSKKASGKAEFATVHRSNLYNNLQRRLQVARDRGDQNLIDLLEQELQQIV
;
A
#
# COMPACT_ATOMS: atom_id res chain seq x y z
N MET A 1 -8.92 -18.50 9.90
CA MET A 1 -9.30 -17.40 10.83
C MET A 1 -10.72 -16.98 10.49
N GLN A 2 -11.59 -16.68 11.45
CA GLN A 2 -12.88 -16.06 11.13
C GLN A 2 -12.72 -14.53 11.12
N LEU A 3 -13.08 -13.90 10.01
CA LEU A 3 -12.99 -12.47 9.79
C LEU A 3 -14.40 -11.88 9.65
N THR A 4 -14.60 -10.66 10.14
CA THR A 4 -15.87 -9.95 10.01
C THR A 4 -15.63 -8.62 9.30
N TYR A 5 -16.27 -8.41 8.15
CA TYR A 5 -16.21 -7.15 7.40
C TYR A 5 -17.63 -6.65 7.10
N ARG A 6 -17.94 -5.41 7.50
CA ARG A 6 -19.27 -4.77 7.34
C ARG A 6 -20.45 -5.64 7.82
N GLY A 7 -20.27 -6.36 8.93
CA GLY A 7 -21.31 -7.21 9.52
C GLY A 7 -21.49 -8.58 8.83
N ALA A 8 -20.74 -8.87 7.78
CA ALA A 8 -20.69 -10.20 7.17
C ALA A 8 -19.50 -11.00 7.72
N HIS A 9 -19.77 -12.26 8.08
CA HIS A 9 -18.77 -13.21 8.56
C HIS A 9 -18.18 -13.98 7.39
N TYR A 10 -16.85 -14.05 7.37
CA TYR A 10 -16.10 -14.76 6.35
C TYR A 10 -15.13 -15.70 7.05
N GLU A 11 -15.12 -16.95 6.63
CA GLU A 11 -14.09 -17.89 7.04
C GLU A 11 -12.87 -17.69 6.14
N TYR A 12 -11.83 -17.06 6.70
CA TYR A 12 -10.54 -16.95 6.06
C TYR A 12 -9.88 -18.33 6.07
N THR A 13 -10.00 -19.00 4.94
CA THR A 13 -9.11 -20.08 4.54
C THR A 13 -7.85 -19.42 3.99
N PRO A 14 -6.70 -19.45 4.71
CA PRO A 14 -5.44 -19.03 4.10
C PRO A 14 -5.16 -19.97 2.93
N GLY A 15 -5.51 -19.53 1.73
CA GLY A 15 -5.11 -20.18 0.50
C GLY A 15 -3.59 -20.23 0.46
N GLY A 16 -3.04 -21.43 0.61
CA GLY A 16 -1.63 -21.70 0.71
C GLY A 16 -0.83 -21.03 -0.39
N THR A 17 -0.11 -19.96 -0.04
CA THR A 17 1.06 -19.55 -0.79
C THR A 17 2.12 -20.63 -0.58
N LYS A 18 2.14 -21.59 -1.50
CA LYS A 18 3.15 -22.65 -1.72
C LYS A 18 3.14 -23.81 -0.71
N ALA A 19 2.32 -24.82 -0.97
CA ALA A 19 2.66 -26.19 -0.59
C ALA A 19 3.08 -26.97 -1.85
N ALA A 20 4.30 -27.49 -1.78
CA ALA A 20 4.82 -28.64 -2.50
C ALA A 20 4.74 -28.66 -4.05
N ARG A 21 5.92 -28.47 -4.67
CA ARG A 21 6.31 -29.25 -5.85
C ARG A 21 6.31 -30.73 -5.45
N GLU A 22 5.15 -31.37 -5.51
CA GLU A 22 5.07 -32.84 -5.47
C GLU A 22 4.25 -33.27 -6.69
N SER A 23 4.96 -33.93 -7.60
CA SER A 23 4.48 -34.71 -8.74
C SER A 23 3.23 -34.22 -9.49
N ASN A 24 3.46 -33.75 -10.72
CA ASN A 24 2.51 -33.76 -11.82
C ASN A 24 1.66 -35.04 -11.83
N VAL A 25 0.37 -34.96 -11.48
CA VAL A 25 -0.63 -35.87 -12.06
C VAL A 25 -2.00 -35.20 -12.27
N PHE A 26 -2.44 -34.24 -11.47
CA PHE A 26 -3.72 -33.56 -11.72
C PHE A 26 -3.68 -32.07 -11.40
N ARG A 27 -3.19 -31.26 -12.35
CA ARG A 27 -3.57 -29.84 -12.40
C ARG A 27 -5.07 -29.83 -12.71
N ALA A 28 -5.91 -29.76 -11.69
CA ALA A 28 -7.35 -29.63 -11.90
C ALA A 28 -7.60 -28.37 -12.72
N LEU A 29 -7.81 -28.54 -14.03
CA LEU A 29 -8.15 -27.47 -14.94
C LEU A 29 -9.41 -26.81 -14.40
N ARG A 30 -9.28 -25.57 -13.92
CA ARG A 30 -10.46 -24.82 -13.47
C ARG A 30 -11.18 -24.33 -14.71
N PRO A 31 -12.51 -24.43 -14.81
CA PRO A 31 -13.23 -23.90 -15.94
C PRO A 31 -13.06 -22.38 -16.01
N THR A 32 -13.01 -21.85 -17.22
CA THR A 32 -13.09 -20.40 -17.47
C THR A 32 -14.36 -19.86 -16.82
N PHE A 33 -14.26 -18.72 -16.16
CA PHE A 33 -15.41 -18.08 -15.51
C PHE A 33 -15.51 -16.60 -15.86
N ASN A 34 -16.72 -16.08 -15.80
CA ASN A 34 -17.03 -14.69 -16.16
C ASN A 34 -17.19 -13.85 -14.90
N LEU A 35 -16.49 -12.72 -14.84
CA LEU A 35 -16.63 -11.69 -13.80
C LEU A 35 -17.39 -10.51 -14.37
N ARG A 36 -18.34 -9.95 -13.61
CA ARG A 36 -19.04 -8.73 -14.00
C ARG A 36 -18.64 -7.58 -13.08
N TYR A 37 -18.11 -6.50 -13.66
CA TYR A 37 -17.73 -5.30 -12.93
C TYR A 37 -18.16 -4.06 -13.69
N ARG A 38 -18.92 -3.16 -13.03
CA ARG A 38 -19.48 -1.92 -13.61
C ARG A 38 -20.17 -2.12 -14.97
N GLY A 39 -20.97 -3.18 -15.09
CA GLY A 39 -21.69 -3.49 -16.33
C GLY A 39 -20.88 -4.21 -17.40
N SER A 40 -19.55 -4.25 -17.27
CA SER A 40 -18.65 -4.98 -18.19
C SER A 40 -18.45 -6.43 -17.74
N VAL A 41 -18.36 -7.36 -18.69
CA VAL A 41 -18.11 -8.78 -18.45
C VAL A 41 -16.67 -9.11 -18.87
N TYR A 42 -15.93 -9.74 -17.97
CA TYR A 42 -14.54 -10.14 -18.13
C TYR A 42 -14.46 -11.67 -18.08
N ALA A 43 -14.01 -12.29 -19.15
CA ALA A 43 -13.72 -13.73 -19.16
C ALA A 43 -12.32 -13.95 -18.57
N VAL A 44 -12.21 -14.78 -17.54
CA VAL A 44 -10.93 -15.14 -16.92
C VAL A 44 -10.69 -16.62 -17.15
N ASP A 45 -9.60 -16.92 -17.86
CA ASP A 45 -9.07 -18.27 -17.97
C ASP A 45 -7.99 -18.49 -16.91
N PRO A 46 -8.28 -19.28 -15.85
CA PRO A 46 -7.32 -19.57 -14.79
C PRO A 46 -6.20 -20.52 -15.23
N ASN A 47 -6.31 -21.16 -16.40
CA ASN A 47 -5.29 -22.07 -16.93
C ASN A 47 -4.37 -21.38 -17.96
N ALA A 48 -4.69 -20.16 -18.38
CA ALA A 48 -3.86 -19.39 -19.29
C ALA A 48 -2.49 -19.11 -18.65
N GLU A 49 -1.42 -19.24 -19.45
CA GLU A 49 -0.08 -18.88 -18.99
C GLU A 49 -0.05 -17.40 -18.60
N PRO A 50 0.58 -17.04 -17.46
CA PRO A 50 0.73 -15.65 -17.06
C PRO A 50 1.35 -14.88 -18.22
N SER A 51 0.60 -13.92 -18.78
CA SER A 51 1.12 -13.09 -19.87
C SER A 51 2.42 -12.45 -19.39
N LEU A 52 3.51 -12.67 -20.14
CA LEU A 52 4.78 -12.02 -19.84
C LEU A 52 4.53 -10.50 -19.71
N PRO A 53 5.13 -9.83 -18.71
CA PRO A 53 4.94 -8.41 -18.54
C PRO A 53 5.31 -7.71 -19.85
N VAL A 54 4.31 -7.12 -20.51
CA VAL A 54 4.52 -6.31 -21.71
C VAL A 54 5.38 -5.12 -21.27
N SER A 55 6.56 -4.99 -21.88
CA SER A 55 7.44 -3.86 -21.63
C SER A 55 6.70 -2.58 -22.04
N GLN A 56 6.32 -1.77 -21.05
CA GLN A 56 5.68 -0.50 -21.32
C GLN A 56 6.73 0.49 -21.84
N PRO A 57 6.43 1.24 -22.92
CA PRO A 57 7.34 2.28 -23.39
C PRO A 57 7.55 3.31 -22.26
N PRO A 58 8.75 3.93 -22.17
CA PRO A 58 9.02 4.92 -21.15
C PRO A 58 8.04 6.09 -21.30
N ALA A 59 7.28 6.36 -20.23
CA ALA A 59 6.34 7.47 -20.22
C ALA A 59 7.11 8.76 -19.89
N GLN A 60 7.02 9.75 -20.77
CA GLN A 60 7.54 11.09 -20.52
C GLN A 60 6.43 11.93 -19.87
N LEU A 61 6.68 12.37 -18.63
CA LEU A 61 5.73 13.14 -17.83
C LEU A 61 6.29 14.53 -17.58
N VAL A 62 5.41 15.52 -17.44
CA VAL A 62 5.78 16.89 -17.10
C VAL A 62 5.04 17.31 -15.84
N TYR A 63 5.78 17.72 -14.81
CA TYR A 63 5.22 18.27 -13.58
C TYR A 63 5.85 19.64 -13.31
N ARG A 64 5.02 20.70 -13.23
CA ARG A 64 5.48 22.08 -13.01
C ARG A 64 6.60 22.55 -13.97
N GLY A 65 6.53 22.12 -15.24
CA GLY A 65 7.47 22.53 -16.28
C GLY A 65 8.77 21.71 -16.32
N THR A 66 9.00 20.78 -15.40
CA THR A 66 10.13 19.85 -15.47
C THR A 66 9.69 18.50 -16.03
N ALA A 67 10.43 17.99 -17.01
CA ALA A 67 10.18 16.69 -17.63
C ALA A 67 10.88 15.57 -16.85
N TYR A 68 10.19 14.46 -16.64
CA TYR A 68 10.72 13.25 -16.02
C TYR A 68 10.29 12.03 -16.83
N SER A 69 11.19 11.05 -16.97
CA SER A 69 10.91 9.78 -17.63
C SER A 69 10.66 8.69 -16.60
N LEU A 70 9.51 8.02 -16.70
CA LEU A 70 9.24 6.80 -15.94
C LEU A 70 9.62 5.60 -16.81
N ASN A 71 10.69 4.91 -16.43
CA ASN A 71 11.02 3.63 -17.05
C ASN A 71 9.99 2.63 -16.54
N GLY A 72 9.24 2.00 -17.46
CA GLY A 72 8.17 1.07 -17.16
C GLY A 72 8.55 0.11 -16.03
N TRP A 73 7.70 0.02 -15.01
CA TRP A 73 7.93 -0.77 -13.80
C TRP A 73 7.86 -2.27 -14.10
N THR A 74 8.92 -2.81 -14.70
CA THR A 74 9.15 -4.25 -14.79
C THR A 74 10.64 -4.52 -14.71
N LYS A 75 11.15 -4.72 -13.49
CA LYS A 75 12.38 -5.50 -13.29
C LYS A 75 12.18 -6.47 -12.13
N PRO A 76 12.08 -7.78 -12.38
CA PRO A 76 12.63 -8.75 -11.45
C PRO A 76 14.17 -8.68 -11.50
N VAL A 77 14.77 -9.20 -10.44
CA VAL A 77 16.17 -9.11 -10.01
C VAL A 77 17.21 -9.49 -11.08
N ALA A 78 18.38 -8.86 -10.95
CA ALA A 78 19.73 -9.25 -11.43
C ALA A 78 20.31 -8.50 -12.64
N ALA A 79 21.52 -7.99 -12.40
CA ALA A 79 22.57 -7.55 -13.33
C ALA A 79 22.21 -6.47 -14.38
N VAL A 80 22.63 -5.22 -14.12
CA VAL A 80 23.24 -4.41 -15.18
C VAL A 80 24.41 -3.63 -14.58
N GLN A 81 25.57 -3.90 -15.17
CA GLN A 81 26.85 -3.27 -14.95
C GLN A 81 26.79 -1.76 -15.19
N ALA A 82 27.63 -1.06 -14.43
CA ALA A 82 27.98 0.32 -14.64
C ALA A 82 28.42 0.59 -16.09
N THR A 83 27.82 1.58 -16.74
CA THR A 83 28.55 2.51 -17.59
C THR A 83 28.05 3.93 -17.33
N SER A 84 28.96 4.73 -16.82
CA SER A 84 28.82 6.11 -16.41
C SER A 84 28.78 7.04 -17.62
N SER A 85 28.02 8.13 -17.56
CA SER A 85 28.59 9.46 -17.88
C SER A 85 27.66 10.63 -17.53
N VAL A 86 28.14 11.40 -16.54
CA VAL A 86 28.25 12.87 -16.49
C VAL A 86 26.97 13.66 -16.82
N LEU A 87 26.28 14.27 -15.85
CA LEU A 87 26.69 15.52 -15.21
C LEU A 87 26.20 15.64 -13.74
N SER A 88 27.17 15.83 -12.87
CA SER A 88 27.23 16.72 -11.69
C SER A 88 25.93 17.28 -11.09
N ASN A 89 25.60 16.83 -9.87
CA ASN A 89 25.70 17.75 -8.72
C ASN A 89 25.83 16.98 -7.42
N THR A 90 27.01 17.12 -6.82
CA THR A 90 27.34 16.79 -5.44
C THR A 90 26.37 17.46 -4.47
N ALA A 91 26.16 16.76 -3.36
CA ALA A 91 25.37 17.12 -2.19
C ALA A 91 23.86 17.11 -2.41
N ARG A 92 23.20 16.03 -1.92
CA ARG A 92 22.35 16.15 -0.71
C ARG A 92 21.67 14.83 -0.32
N PHE A 93 21.88 14.47 0.95
CA PHE A 93 21.06 13.59 1.80
C PHE A 93 21.01 12.09 1.49
N SER A 94 22.12 11.44 1.81
CA SER A 94 22.03 10.21 2.61
C SER A 94 21.23 10.49 3.90
N LYS A 95 19.91 10.32 3.83
CA LYS A 95 19.01 10.24 5.01
C LYS A 95 17.93 9.19 4.78
N LYS A 96 18.30 7.98 4.32
CA LYS A 96 17.35 6.85 4.29
C LYS A 96 17.02 6.28 5.67
N ALA A 97 17.62 6.82 6.74
CA ALA A 97 17.33 6.47 8.12
C ALA A 97 16.43 7.48 8.87
N SER A 98 16.23 8.73 8.39
CA SER A 98 15.45 9.75 9.15
C SER A 98 13.95 9.73 8.88
N GLY A 99 13.49 9.14 7.77
CA GLY A 99 12.07 9.15 7.40
C GLY A 99 11.13 8.44 8.41
N LYS A 100 11.59 7.39 9.10
CA LYS A 100 10.77 6.72 10.14
C LYS A 100 10.65 7.56 11.41
N ALA A 101 11.73 8.21 11.83
CA ALA A 101 11.74 9.09 13.00
C ALA A 101 10.92 10.36 12.74
N GLU A 102 11.05 10.95 11.55
CA GLU A 102 10.25 12.10 11.12
C GLU A 102 8.77 11.74 11.00
N PHE A 103 8.43 10.55 10.51
CA PHE A 103 7.04 10.09 10.49
C PHE A 103 6.46 9.93 11.89
N ALA A 104 7.21 9.35 12.83
CA ALA A 104 6.77 9.18 14.20
C ALA A 104 6.53 10.52 14.91
N THR A 105 7.36 11.54 14.67
CA THR A 105 7.16 12.88 15.24
C THR A 105 5.95 13.59 14.65
N VAL A 106 5.76 13.50 13.33
CA VAL A 106 4.58 14.04 12.64
C VAL A 106 3.30 13.31 13.09
N HIS A 107 3.36 12.01 13.30
CA HIS A 107 2.21 11.25 13.80
C HIS A 107 1.82 11.69 15.22
N ARG A 108 2.79 11.83 16.12
CA ARG A 108 2.56 12.34 17.49
C ARG A 108 1.96 13.74 17.48
N SER A 109 2.52 14.68 16.70
CA SER A 109 1.98 16.04 16.64
C SER A 109 0.55 16.07 16.11
N ASN A 110 0.22 15.23 15.13
CA ASN A 110 -1.15 15.09 14.63
C ASN A 110 -2.12 14.52 15.66
N LEU A 111 -1.70 13.54 16.47
CA LEU A 111 -2.51 13.01 17.57
C LEU A 111 -2.82 14.09 18.62
N TYR A 112 -1.80 14.84 19.06
CA TYR A 112 -1.99 15.93 20.01
C TYR A 112 -2.93 17.02 19.45
N ASN A 113 -2.73 17.44 18.20
CA ASN A 113 -3.58 18.45 17.58
C ASN A 113 -5.05 18.00 17.48
N ASN A 114 -5.27 16.72 17.15
CA ASN A 114 -6.62 16.17 17.05
C ASN A 114 -7.29 16.10 18.42
N LEU A 115 -6.59 15.60 19.44
CA LEU A 115 -7.09 15.56 20.81
C LEU A 115 -7.42 16.95 21.35
N GLN A 116 -6.52 17.92 21.17
CA GLN A 116 -6.75 19.30 21.61
C GLN A 116 -8.00 19.89 20.95
N ARG A 117 -8.18 19.66 19.64
CA ARG A 117 -9.39 20.11 18.93
C ARG A 117 -10.65 19.45 19.48
N ARG A 118 -10.61 18.15 19.74
CA ARG A 118 -11.76 17.39 20.30
C ARG A 118 -12.08 17.84 21.72
N LEU A 119 -11.08 18.12 22.54
CA LEU A 119 -11.24 18.70 23.88
C LEU A 119 -11.89 20.07 23.83
N GLN A 120 -11.45 20.94 22.91
CA GLN A 120 -12.06 22.26 22.75
C GLN A 120 -13.54 22.14 22.38
N VAL A 121 -13.87 21.30 21.39
CA VAL A 121 -15.27 21.07 21.00
C VAL A 121 -16.09 20.46 22.13
N ALA A 122 -15.54 19.54 22.90
CA ALA A 122 -16.21 18.94 24.05
C ALA A 122 -16.48 19.96 25.17
N ARG A 123 -15.52 20.87 25.42
CA ARG A 123 -15.67 21.99 26.36
C ARG A 123 -16.73 22.98 25.91
N ASP A 124 -16.74 23.34 24.63
CA ASP A 124 -17.73 24.25 24.05
C ASP A 124 -19.15 23.65 24.13
N ARG A 125 -19.27 22.32 24.09
CA ARG A 125 -20.53 21.58 24.24
C ARG A 125 -20.91 21.27 25.69
N GLY A 126 -19.98 21.36 26.63
CA GLY A 126 -20.18 20.98 28.03
C GLY A 126 -20.24 19.47 28.28
N ASP A 127 -19.75 18.64 27.35
CA ASP A 127 -19.82 17.17 27.42
C ASP A 127 -18.72 16.62 28.35
N GLN A 128 -18.99 16.60 29.67
CA GLN A 128 -17.99 16.18 30.68
C GLN A 128 -17.50 14.74 30.50
N ASN A 129 -18.39 13.80 30.18
CA ASN A 129 -18.01 12.41 29.91
C ASN A 129 -17.01 12.28 28.76
N LEU A 130 -17.12 13.14 27.74
CA LEU A 130 -16.21 13.14 26.60
C LEU A 130 -14.88 13.77 26.96
N ILE A 131 -14.87 14.79 27.82
CA ILE A 131 -13.65 15.42 28.33
C ILE A 131 -12.84 14.39 29.13
N ASP A 132 -13.47 13.68 30.07
CA ASP A 132 -12.81 12.66 30.90
C ASP A 132 -12.17 11.55 30.05
N LEU A 133 -12.88 11.06 29.02
CA LEU A 133 -12.35 10.05 28.10
C LEU A 133 -11.16 10.58 27.28
N LEU A 134 -11.22 11.83 26.80
CA LEU A 134 -10.13 12.43 26.03
C LEU A 134 -8.89 12.69 26.90
N GLU A 135 -9.07 13.01 28.18
CA GLU A 135 -7.98 13.14 29.14
C GLU A 135 -7.33 11.79 29.45
N GLN A 136 -8.11 10.71 29.52
CA GLN A 136 -7.57 9.35 29.61
C GLN A 136 -6.78 8.96 28.34
N GLU A 137 -7.30 9.27 27.15
CA GLU A 137 -6.58 9.05 25.88
C GLU A 137 -5.25 9.82 25.84
N LEU A 138 -5.20 11.05 26.39
CA LEU A 138 -3.97 11.83 26.49
C LEU A 138 -2.90 11.12 27.33
N GLN A 139 -3.29 10.54 28.47
CA GLN A 139 -2.38 9.83 29.38
C GLN A 139 -1.77 8.57 28.75
N GLN A 140 -2.45 7.95 27.77
CA GLN A 140 -1.97 6.74 27.09
C GLN A 140 -0.97 7.01 25.95
N ILE A 141 -0.89 8.25 25.47
CA ILE A 141 -0.03 8.64 24.33
C ILE A 141 1.37 9.08 24.79
N VAL A 142 1.52 9.43 26.08
CA VAL A 142 2.81 9.72 26.75
C VAL A 142 3.59 8.43 26.96
#